data_AF-A0AAV6BCJ0-F1
#
_entry.id   AF-A0AAV6BCJ0-F1
#
_cell.length_a   1.000
_cell.length_b   1.000
_cell.length_c   1.000
_cell.angle_alpha   90.00
_cell.angle_beta   90.00
_cell.angle_gamma   90.00
#
_symmetry.space_group_name_H-M   'P 1'
#
loop_
_entity.id
_entity.type
_entity.pdbx_description
1 polymer ?
#
loop_
_entity_poly.entity_id
_entity_poly.type
_entity_poly.pdbx_seq_one_letter_code
_entity_poly.pdbx_strand_id
1 'polypeptide(L)'
;MAPVLKLLAHESGLRSLVCVTAQHREMLDQVLRLFSIVPDQDLDLMREGQTLAEITTGALTELTAYLERVEPDLLLVQGDTTT
;
A
#
# COMPACT_ATOMS: atom_id res chain seq x y z
N MET A 1 4.55 5.44 7.17
CA MET A 1 5.08 4.08 7.01
C MET A 1 6.54 4.00 6.58
N ALA A 2 7.09 4.93 5.78
CA ALA A 2 8.45 4.81 5.24
C ALA A 2 9.58 4.50 6.26
N PRO A 3 9.66 5.14 7.45
CA PRO A 3 10.67 4.77 8.46
C PRO A 3 10.50 3.34 8.99
N VAL A 4 9.25 2.88 9.18
CA VAL A 4 8.93 1.52 9.64
C VAL A 4 9.39 0.50 8.61
N LEU A 5 9.10 0.74 7.33
CA LEU A 5 9.55 -0.13 6.23
C LEU A 5 11.07 -0.25 6.17
N LYS A 6 11.80 0.85 6.35
CA LYS A 6 13.27 0.82 6.39
C LYS A 6 13.79 -0.03 7.54
N LEU A 7 13.17 0.03 8.72
CA LEU A 7 13.58 -0.81 9.85
C LEU A 7 13.29 -2.28 9.57
N LEU A 8 12.08 -2.62 9.10
CA LEU A 8 11.69 -3.99 8.79
C LEU A 8 12.57 -4.63 7.71
N ALA A 9 13.07 -3.85 6.75
CA ALA A 9 13.98 -4.35 5.71
C ALA A 9 15.33 -4.86 6.24
N HIS A 10 15.72 -4.50 7.47
CA HIS A 10 16.96 -4.94 8.11
C HIS A 10 16.76 -6.07 9.11
N GLU A 11 15.51 -6.49 9.36
CA GLU A 11 15.21 -7.52 10.35
C GLU A 11 15.35 -8.93 9.74
N SER A 12 16.33 -9.68 10.23
CA SER A 12 16.57 -11.05 9.77
C SER A 12 15.42 -11.96 10.17
N GLY A 13 14.83 -12.67 9.20
CA GLY A 13 13.71 -13.59 9.43
C GLY A 13 12.35 -12.99 9.11
N LEU A 14 12.28 -11.70 8.74
CA LEU A 14 11.06 -11.11 8.21
C LEU A 14 11.17 -10.88 6.70
N ARG A 15 10.14 -11.31 5.97
CA ARG A 15 9.91 -10.87 4.59
C ARG A 15 8.86 -9.77 4.61
N SER A 16 9.30 -8.52 4.48
CA SER A 16 8.40 -7.38 4.35
C SER A 16 7.97 -7.22 2.88
N LEU A 17 6.66 -7.15 2.64
CA LEU A 17 6.08 -6.81 1.35
C LEU A 17 5.38 -5.46 1.45
N VAL A 18 5.63 -4.58 0.49
CA VAL A 18 5.07 -3.22 0.43
C VAL A 18 3.96 -3.19 -0.62
N CYS A 19 2.73 -3.02 -0.16
CA CYS A 19 1.57 -2.78 -1.03
C CYS A 19 1.11 -1.32 -0.89
N VAL A 20 0.90 -0.64 -2.01
CA VAL A 20 0.37 0.73 -2.04
C VAL A 20 -0.96 0.76 -2.78
N THR A 21 -1.95 1.46 -2.22
CA THR A 21 -3.27 1.67 -2.84
C THR A 21 -3.28 2.79 -3.87
N ALA A 22 -2.29 3.69 -3.80
CA ALA A 22 -2.15 4.87 -4.65
C ALA A 22 -3.37 5.81 -4.69
N GLN A 23 -4.08 5.94 -3.56
CA GLN A 23 -5.18 6.91 -3.38
C GLN A 23 -4.78 8.38 -3.63
N HIS A 24 -3.49 8.71 -3.59
CA HIS A 24 -2.96 10.03 -3.99
C HIS A 24 -1.64 9.85 -4.75
N ARG A 25 -1.71 9.39 -6.01
CA ARG A 25 -0.57 8.96 -6.85
C ARG A 25 0.61 9.94 -6.83
N GLU A 26 0.38 11.20 -7.16
CA GLU A 26 1.47 12.18 -7.30
C GLU A 26 2.21 12.43 -5.98
N MET A 27 1.48 12.49 -4.86
CA MET A 27 2.06 12.68 -3.53
C MET A 27 2.79 11.41 -3.07
N LEU A 28 2.21 10.24 -3.32
CA LEU A 28 2.81 8.95 -2.98
C LEU A 28 4.15 8.77 -3.67
N ASP A 29 4.21 9.01 -4.98
CA ASP A 29 5.41 8.80 -5.78
C ASP A 29 6.59 9.67 -5.31
N GLN A 30 6.30 10.89 -4.84
CA GLN A 30 7.32 11.77 -4.24
C GLN A 30 7.93 11.15 -2.99
N VAL A 31 7.10 10.59 -2.11
CA VAL A 31 7.55 9.94 -0.87
C VAL A 31 8.31 8.66 -1.17
N LEU A 32 7.82 7.82 -2.08
CA LEU A 32 8.50 6.58 -2.49
C LEU A 32 9.90 6.87 -3.03
N ARG A 33 10.03 7.87 -3.92
CA ARG A 33 11.33 8.32 -4.43
C ARG A 33 12.25 8.84 -3.32
N LEU A 34 11.75 9.71 -2.46
CA LEU A 34 12.52 10.30 -1.35
C LEU A 34 13.13 9.23 -0.43
N PHE A 35 12.38 8.16 -0.16
CA PHE A 35 12.84 7.08 0.71
C PHE A 35 13.48 5.91 -0.02
N SER A 36 13.55 5.95 -1.36
CA SER A 36 14.02 4.86 -2.22
C SER A 36 13.28 3.55 -1.97
N ILE A 37 11.95 3.64 -1.85
CA ILE A 37 11.05 2.50 -1.64
C ILE A 37 10.46 2.10 -2.98
N VAL A 38 10.62 0.82 -3.33
CA VAL A 38 9.95 0.20 -4.49
C VAL A 38 8.82 -0.67 -3.94
N PRO A 39 7.55 -0.38 -4.24
CA PRO A 39 6.44 -1.23 -3.84
C PRO A 39 6.53 -2.61 -4.53
N ASP A 40 6.24 -3.67 -3.79
CA ASP A 40 6.04 -5.01 -4.34
C ASP A 40 4.71 -5.10 -5.11
N GLN A 41 3.72 -4.32 -4.66
CA GLN A 41 2.43 -4.20 -5.31
C GLN A 41 1.94 -2.76 -5.30
N ASP A 42 1.50 -2.31 -6.47
CA ASP A 42 0.75 -1.08 -6.64
C ASP A 42 -0.66 -1.46 -7.13
N LEU A 43 -1.69 -1.06 -6.39
CA LEU A 43 -3.07 -1.36 -6.75
C LEU A 43 -3.68 -0.30 -7.69
N ASP A 44 -3.02 0.85 -7.86
CA ASP A 44 -3.41 1.93 -8.76
C ASP A 44 -4.92 2.27 -8.75
N LEU A 45 -5.47 2.46 -7.55
CA LEU A 45 -6.93 2.51 -7.36
C LEU A 45 -7.58 3.83 -7.80
N MET A 46 -6.80 4.91 -7.94
CA MET A 46 -7.34 6.23 -8.25
C MET A 46 -7.81 6.36 -9.69
N ARG A 47 -9.04 6.86 -9.83
CA ARG A 47 -9.64 7.26 -11.09
C ARG A 47 -10.40 8.56 -10.87
N GLU A 48 -10.40 9.42 -11.88
CA GLU A 48 -11.14 10.68 -11.79
C GLU A 48 -12.64 10.45 -11.57
N GLY A 49 -13.24 11.22 -10.66
CA GLY A 49 -14.69 11.20 -10.42
C GLY A 49 -15.21 10.05 -9.55
N GLN A 50 -14.35 9.25 -8.91
CA GLN A 50 -14.79 8.19 -8.00
C GLN A 50 -15.47 8.74 -6.74
N THR A 51 -16.53 8.04 -6.34
CA THR A 51 -17.14 8.20 -5.02
C THR A 51 -16.33 7.45 -3.95
N LEU A 52 -16.52 7.83 -2.68
CA LEU A 52 -15.90 7.12 -1.54
C LEU A 52 -16.27 5.63 -1.52
N ALA A 53 -17.49 5.28 -1.95
CA ALA A 53 -17.95 3.90 -2.03
C ALA A 53 -17.18 3.11 -3.09
N GLU A 54 -16.93 3.70 -4.26
CA GLU A 54 -16.14 3.07 -5.33
C GLU A 54 -14.68 2.88 -4.92
N ILE A 55 -14.07 3.86 -4.26
CA ILE A 55 -12.71 3.75 -3.73
C ILE A 55 -12.62 2.62 -2.70
N THR A 56 -13.58 2.56 -1.77
CA THR A 56 -13.59 1.56 -0.69
C THR A 56 -13.78 0.16 -1.24
N THR A 57 -14.75 -0.03 -2.15
CA THR A 57 -15.01 -1.35 -2.75
C THR A 57 -13.88 -1.81 -3.67
N GLY A 58 -13.29 -0.90 -4.44
CA GLY A 58 -12.08 -1.18 -5.24
C GLY A 58 -10.90 -1.60 -4.36
N ALA A 59 -10.65 -0.87 -3.27
CA ALA A 59 -9.58 -1.21 -2.34
C ALA A 59 -9.76 -2.58 -1.68
N LEU A 60 -10.99 -2.91 -1.24
CA LEU A 60 -11.29 -4.22 -0.68
C LEU A 60 -11.06 -5.33 -1.71
N THR A 61 -11.54 -5.15 -2.93
CA THR A 61 -11.44 -6.17 -3.99
C THR A 61 -9.98 -6.46 -4.34
N GLU A 62 -9.21 -5.43 -4.65
CA GLU A 62 -7.82 -5.56 -5.10
C GLU A 62 -6.89 -6.00 -3.96
N LEU A 63 -7.11 -5.49 -2.73
CA LEU A 63 -6.33 -5.92 -1.58
C LEU A 63 -6.62 -7.37 -1.21
N THR A 64 -7.89 -7.82 -1.24
CA THR A 64 -8.23 -9.22 -0.99
C THR A 64 -7.51 -10.14 -1.99
N ALA A 65 -7.59 -9.85 -3.29
CA ALA A 65 -6.90 -10.63 -4.31
C ALA A 65 -5.36 -10.65 -4.12
N TYR A 66 -4.79 -9.54 -3.63
CA TYR A 66 -3.37 -9.48 -3.30
C TYR A 66 -3.02 -10.35 -2.08
N LEU A 67 -3.79 -10.25 -1.01
CA LEU A 67 -3.57 -10.98 0.25
C LEU A 67 -3.70 -12.49 0.05
N GLU A 68 -4.66 -12.96 -0.76
CA GLU A 68 -4.81 -14.38 -1.12
C GLU A 68 -3.60 -14.93 -1.88
N ARG A 69 -2.89 -14.08 -2.62
CA ARG A 69 -1.69 -14.50 -3.38
C ARG A 69 -0.43 -14.56 -2.53
N VAL A 70 -0.30 -13.65 -1.56
CA VAL A 70 0.94 -13.49 -0.77
C VAL A 70 0.86 -14.08 0.63
N GLU A 71 -0.34 -14.42 1.09
CA GLU A 71 -0.66 -15.10 2.35
C GLU A 71 0.20 -14.60 3.54
N PRO A 72 0.13 -13.32 3.91
CA PRO A 72 1.02 -12.77 4.93
C PRO A 72 0.56 -13.17 6.34
N ASP A 73 1.52 -13.42 7.24
CA ASP A 73 1.23 -13.71 8.65
C ASP A 73 0.72 -12.49 9.42
N LEU A 74 1.09 -11.27 8.98
CA LEU A 74 0.72 -10.01 9.62
C LEU A 74 0.53 -8.92 8.57
N LEU A 75 -0.55 -8.15 8.72
CA LEU A 75 -0.81 -6.95 7.92
C LEU A 75 -0.68 -5.69 8.79
N LEU A 76 0.19 -4.76 8.37
CA LEU A 76 0.35 -3.45 8.99
C LEU A 76 -0.34 -2.39 8.13
N VAL A 77 -1.28 -1.66 8.73
CA VAL A 77 -1.99 -0.52 8.10
C VAL A 77 -1.76 0.75 8.92
N GLN A 78 -1.87 1.92 8.30
CA GLN A 78 -1.68 3.20 8.99
C GLN A 78 -2.69 4.24 8.52
N GLY A 79 -3.28 4.93 9.49
CA GLY A 79 -4.09 6.12 9.27
C GLY A 79 -5.59 5.88 9.43
N ASP A 80 -6.35 6.88 9.02
CA ASP A 80 -7.81 7.01 9.00
C ASP A 80 -8.28 7.40 7.60
N THR A 81 -7.69 6.78 6.58
CA THR A 81 -7.73 7.27 5.20
C THR A 81 -9.04 6.96 4.49
N THR A 82 -9.87 7.97 4.26
CA THR A 82 -10.79 8.08 3.11
C THR A 82 -11.04 9.58 2.91
N THR A 83 -10.52 10.17 1.83
CA THR A 83 -10.61 11.61 1.54
C THR A 83 -11.05 11.82 0.11
#